data_AF-A0A933Q3R7-F1
#
_entry.id   AF-A0A933Q3R7-F1
#
_cell.length_a   1.000
_cell.length_b   1.000
_cell.length_c   1.000
_cell.angle_alpha   90.00
_cell.angle_beta   90.00
_cell.angle_gamma   90.00
#
_symmetry.space_group_name_H-M   'P 1'
#
loop_
_entity.id
_entity.type
_entity.pdbx_description
1 polymer ?
#
loop_
_entity_poly.entity_id
_entity_poly.type
_entity_poly.pdbx_seq_one_letter_code
_entity_poly.pdbx_strand_id
1 'polypeptide(L)' 'MNIDELITHAKSVLGEFKLSNDYFRAGNVSAAILSSTGKVYTGICIDVACGIGFCAEHAAIAEMLKT' A
#
# COMPACT_ATOMS: atom_id res chain seq x y z
N MET A 1 9.17 16.32 -4.53
CA MET A 1 8.70 15.36 -3.53
C MET A 1 9.25 15.76 -2.18
N ASN A 2 8.44 16.45 -1.38
CA ASN A 2 8.69 16.60 0.05
C ASN A 2 7.96 15.48 0.82
N ILE A 3 8.13 15.42 2.14
CA ILE A 3 7.53 14.36 2.95
C ILE A 3 6.00 14.46 3.01
N ASP A 4 5.43 15.67 3.00
CA ASP A 4 3.98 15.90 3.06
C ASP A 4 3.28 15.45 1.76
N GLU A 5 3.90 15.70 0.62
CA GLU A 5 3.46 15.19 -0.70
C GLU A 5 3.47 13.66 -0.69
N LEU A 6 4.54 13.04 -0.19
CA LEU A 6 4.65 11.58 -0.13
C LEU A 6 3.62 10.95 0.83
N ILE A 7 3.37 11.60 1.97
CA ILE A 7 2.29 11.20 2.90
C ILE A 7 0.93 11.34 2.23
N THR A 8 0.72 12.37 1.42
CA THR A 8 -0.52 12.57 0.66
C THR A 8 -0.76 11.44 -0.33
N HIS A 9 0.29 10.98 -1.03
CA HIS A 9 0.21 9.80 -1.91
C HIS A 9 -0.12 8.51 -1.15
N ALA A 10 0.46 8.29 0.04
CA ALA A 10 0.08 7.14 0.86
C ALA A 10 -1.40 7.24 1.29
N LYS A 11 -1.85 8.43 1.72
CA LYS A 11 -3.23 8.67 2.13
C LYS A 11 -4.24 8.52 0.99
N SER A 12 -3.86 8.81 -0.26
CA SER A 12 -4.80 8.72 -1.39
C SER A 12 -5.24 7.29 -1.71
N VAL A 13 -4.47 6.28 -1.28
CA VAL A 13 -4.84 4.86 -1.41
C VAL A 13 -5.24 4.22 -0.08
N LEU A 14 -5.24 4.99 1.02
CA LEU A 14 -5.72 4.53 2.31
C LEU A 14 -7.25 4.42 2.26
N GLY A 15 -7.78 3.25 2.56
CA GLY A 15 -9.20 2.99 2.54
C GLY A 15 -9.45 1.55 2.94
N GLU A 16 -10.20 1.35 4.02
CA GLU A 16 -10.54 0.01 4.49
C GLU A 16 -11.52 -0.64 3.50
N PHE A 17 -11.10 -1.76 2.90
CA PHE A 17 -11.96 -2.54 2.01
C PHE A 17 -12.72 -3.56 2.83
N LYS A 18 -14.05 -3.56 2.70
CA LYS A 18 -14.88 -4.61 3.28
C LYS A 18 -14.64 -5.93 2.54
N LEU A 19 -14.17 -6.93 3.26
CA LEU A 19 -13.94 -8.28 2.74
C LEU A 19 -15.08 -9.23 3.13
N SER A 20 -15.02 -10.46 2.64
CA SER A 20 -16.05 -11.50 2.86
C SER A 20 -16.14 -12.01 4.30
N ASN A 21 -15.12 -11.74 5.12
CA ASN A 21 -15.02 -12.14 6.51
C ASN A 21 -14.60 -10.93 7.35
N ASP A 22 -15.27 -10.72 8.49
CA ASP A 22 -15.02 -9.59 9.40
C ASP A 22 -13.64 -9.60 10.06
N TYR A 23 -12.95 -10.75 10.06
CA TYR A 23 -11.56 -10.85 10.55
C TYR A 23 -10.51 -10.42 9.50
N PHE A 24 -10.90 -10.32 8.23
CA PHE A 24 -9.98 -9.93 7.16
C PHE A 24 -10.00 -8.42 6.98
N ARG A 25 -8.82 -7.84 6.79
CA ARG A 25 -8.64 -6.41 6.55
C ARG A 25 -7.83 -6.20 5.29
N ALA A 26 -8.11 -5.13 4.58
CA ALA A 26 -7.26 -4.64 3.52
C ALA A 26 -7.34 -3.12 3.47
N GLY A 27 -6.22 -2.46 3.18
CA GLY A 27 -6.18 -1.00 2.97
C GLY A 27 -6.29 -0.12 4.21
N ASN A 28 -6.27 -0.70 5.42
CA ASN A 28 -6.18 0.07 6.67
C ASN A 28 -4.75 0.60 6.95
N VAL A 29 -3.73 0.07 6.25
CA VAL A 29 -2.38 0.63 6.17
C VAL A 29 -2.03 0.81 4.70
N SER A 30 -1.42 1.93 4.37
CA SER A 30 -0.90 2.23 3.03
C SER A 30 0.52 2.76 3.09
N ALA A 31 1.23 2.66 1.97
CA ALA A 31 2.59 3.15 1.81
C ALA A 31 2.77 3.84 0.47
N ALA A 32 3.71 4.79 0.43
CA ALA A 32 4.17 5.42 -0.80
C ALA A 32 5.70 5.42 -0.83
N ILE A 33 6.29 5.05 -1.98
CA ILE A 33 7.73 4.96 -2.20
C ILE A 33 8.11 5.87 -3.36
N LEU A 34 9.06 6.78 -3.10
CA LEU A 34 9.70 7.60 -4.14
C LEU A 34 10.91 6.86 -4.70
N SER A 35 10.91 6.59 -6.01
CA SER A 35 12.08 6.01 -6.70
C SER A 35 13.14 7.06 -7.04
N SER A 36 14.35 6.60 -7.36
CA SER A 36 15.45 7.46 -7.83
C SER A 36 15.14 8.23 -9.12
N THR A 37 14.17 7.75 -9.93
CA THR A 37 13.71 8.43 -11.15
C THR A 37 12.62 9.48 -10.89
N GLY A 38 12.23 9.69 -9.64
CA GLY A 38 11.19 10.64 -9.25
C GLY A 38 9.76 10.13 -9.36
N LYS A 39 9.54 8.87 -9.79
CA LYS A 39 8.22 8.23 -9.79
C LYS A 39 7.83 7.79 -8.39
N VAL A 40 6.54 7.94 -8.06
CA VAL A 40 5.93 7.46 -6.81
C VAL A 40 5.14 6.18 -7.07
N TYR A 41 5.32 5.21 -6.20
CA TYR A 41 4.62 3.94 -6.19
C TYR A 41 3.90 3.77 -4.88
N THR A 42 2.73 3.16 -4.90
CA THR A 42 1.83 3.07 -3.75
C THR A 42 1.41 1.63 -3.49
N GLY A 43 1.05 1.35 -2.25
CA GLY A 43 0.60 0.03 -1.85
C GLY A 43 -0.36 0.10 -0.68
N ILE A 44 -1.16 -0.94 -0.56
CA ILE A 44 -2.05 -1.18 0.59
C ILE A 44 -1.69 -2.51 1.24
N CYS A 45 -1.93 -2.64 2.54
CA CYS A 45 -1.81 -3.92 3.21
C CYS A 45 -2.99 -4.84 2.88
N ILE A 46 -2.75 -6.15 2.98
CA ILE A 46 -3.79 -7.17 3.04
C ILE A 46 -3.50 -8.05 4.24
N ASP A 47 -4.46 -8.22 5.13
CA ASP A 47 -4.40 -9.04 6.33
C ASP A 47 -5.51 -10.10 6.26
N VAL A 48 -5.11 -11.32 5.92
CA VAL A 48 -5.95 -12.45 5.53
C VAL A 48 -5.25 -13.76 5.91
N ALA A 49 -6.01 -14.86 6.04
CA ALA A 49 -5.48 -16.15 6.47
C ALA A 49 -4.57 -16.85 5.43
N CYS A 50 -4.01 -18.02 5.77
CA CYS A 50 -3.26 -18.89 4.85
C CYS A 50 -1.97 -18.28 4.24
N GLY A 51 -1.38 -17.28 4.91
CA GLY A 51 -0.10 -16.70 4.50
C GLY A 51 -0.16 -15.81 3.24
N ILE A 52 -1.37 -15.43 2.80
CA ILE A 52 -1.57 -14.53 1.67
C ILE A 52 -1.56 -13.04 2.07
N GLY A 53 -1.47 -12.73 3.36
CA GLY A 53 -1.37 -11.37 3.86
C GLY A 53 0.03 -10.76 3.69
N PHE A 54 0.09 -9.44 3.46
CA PHE A 54 1.33 -8.68 3.31
C PHE A 54 1.15 -7.21 3.72
N CYS A 55 2.26 -6.59 4.11
CA CYS A 55 2.31 -5.17 4.47
C CYS A 55 2.27 -4.28 3.21
N ALA A 56 1.86 -3.01 3.38
CA ALA A 56 1.68 -2.07 2.27
C ALA A 56 2.97 -1.77 1.49
N GLU A 57 4.12 -1.82 2.16
CA GLU A 57 5.44 -1.61 1.59
C GLU A 57 5.79 -2.70 0.57
N HIS A 58 5.43 -3.96 0.86
CA HIS A 58 5.61 -5.07 -0.08
C HIS A 58 4.82 -4.82 -1.37
N ALA A 59 3.59 -4.34 -1.26
CA ALA A 59 2.75 -4.00 -2.42
C ALA A 59 3.33 -2.84 -3.23
N ALA A 60 3.80 -1.78 -2.57
CA ALA A 60 4.41 -0.62 -3.23
C ALA A 60 5.71 -1.01 -3.98
N ILE A 61 6.54 -1.89 -3.39
CA ILE A 61 7.73 -2.45 -4.07
C ILE A 61 7.32 -3.32 -5.26
N ALA A 62 6.31 -4.18 -5.10
CA ALA A 62 5.82 -5.01 -6.20
C ALA A 62 5.28 -4.16 -7.36
N GLU A 63 4.59 -3.04 -7.07
CA GLU A 63 4.16 -2.07 -8.07
C GLU A 63 5.37 -1.44 -8.77
N MET A 64 6.37 -0.99 -8.01
CA MET A 64 7.61 -0.42 -8.54
C MET A 64 8.33 -1.35 -9.51
N LEU A 65 8.43 -2.64 -9.19
CA LEU A 65 9.18 -3.61 -9.99
C LEU A 65 8.43 -4.08 -11.24
N LYS A 66 7.11 -3.89 -11.30
CA LYS A 66 6.28 -4.26 -12.45
C LYS A 66 6.28 -3.22 -13.59
N THR A 67 6.86 -2.04 -13.36
CA THR A 67 6.84 -0.89 -14.29
C THR A 67 8.22 -0.56 -14.85
#